data_AF-A0A8X6SRM8-F1
#
_entry.id   AF-A0A8X6SRM8-F1
#
_cell.length_a   1.000
_cell.length_b   1.000
_cell.length_c   1.000
_cell.angle_alpha   90.00
_cell.angle_beta   90.00
_cell.angle_gamma   90.00
#
_symmetry.space_group_name_H-M   'P 1'
#
loop_
_entity.id
_entity.type
_entity.pdbx_description
1 polymer ?
#
loop_
_entity_poly.entity_id
_entity_poly.type
_entity_poly.pdbx_seq_one_letter_code
_entity_poly.pdbx_strand_id
1 'polypeptide(L)'
;MNVLLGTELFYESLRPRPMYCGDSRLLLQNAVFGCVVSASVGGEVRDNSIRCGLIRNSDLNATLKSFRELKSIGDKNENCSSEEDINLEMFKQRVHFKNGRYEVELPWKEDTNELCDNFNLEKR
;
A
#
# COMPACT_ATOMS: atom_id res chain seq x y z
N MET A 1 -10.98 4.70 -10.89
CA MET A 1 -10.78 3.40 -10.23
C MET A 1 -9.30 3.28 -9.94
N ASN A 2 -8.90 3.16 -8.67
CA ASN A 2 -7.50 3.01 -8.27
C ASN A 2 -7.35 1.61 -7.69
N VAL A 3 -6.37 0.85 -8.17
CA VAL A 3 -6.10 -0.53 -7.73
C VAL A 3 -4.70 -0.57 -7.14
N LEU A 4 -4.59 -1.11 -5.93
CA LEU A 4 -3.30 -1.41 -5.30
C LEU A 4 -2.89 -2.83 -5.70
N LEU A 5 -1.71 -2.97 -6.31
CA LEU A 5 -1.15 -4.26 -6.68
C LEU A 5 0.11 -4.51 -5.87
N GLY A 6 0.31 -5.76 -5.44
CA GLY A 6 1.59 -6.20 -4.89
C GLY A 6 2.69 -6.06 -5.94
N THR A 7 3.92 -5.82 -5.49
CA THR A 7 5.08 -5.67 -6.37
C THR A 7 5.33 -6.90 -7.23
N GLU A 8 5.08 -8.08 -6.69
CA GLU A 8 5.23 -9.37 -7.38
C GLU A 8 4.26 -9.46 -8.56
N LEU A 9 2.97 -9.16 -8.31
CA LEU A 9 1.92 -9.13 -9.32
C LEU A 9 2.18 -8.06 -10.40
N PHE A 10 2.76 -6.92 -10.00
CA PHE A 10 3.16 -5.89 -10.96
C PHE A 10 4.20 -6.43 -11.95
N TYR A 11 5.28 -7.06 -11.47
CA TYR A 11 6.32 -7.60 -12.35
C TYR A 11 5.84 -8.78 -13.20
N GLU A 12 4.98 -9.65 -12.67
CA GLU A 12 4.34 -10.72 -13.44
C GLU A 12 3.45 -10.19 -14.58
N SER A 13 2.86 -9.01 -14.39
CA SER A 13 2.03 -8.39 -15.42
C SER A 13 2.86 -7.84 -16.59
N LEU A 14 4.17 -7.59 -16.42
CA LEU A 14 5.02 -7.04 -17.47
C LEU A 14 5.37 -8.12 -18.51
N ARG A 15 5.25 -7.76 -19.78
CA ARG A 15 5.66 -8.62 -20.89
C ARG A 15 7.16 -8.50 -21.13
N PRO A 16 7.84 -9.53 -21.62
CA PRO A 16 9.26 -9.40 -22.00
C PRO A 16 9.44 -8.42 -23.16
N ARG A 17 10.63 -7.81 -23.24
CA ARG A 17 11.09 -6.85 -24.28
C ARG A 17 10.48 -5.45 -24.18
N PRO A 18 11.03 -4.57 -23.32
CA PRO A 18 10.71 -3.16 -23.40
C PRO A 18 11.19 -2.55 -24.71
N MET A 19 10.46 -1.55 -25.19
CA MET A 19 10.85 -0.70 -26.31
C MET A 19 11.40 0.62 -25.77
N TYR A 20 12.58 1.00 -26.24
CA TYR A 20 13.17 2.31 -25.93
C TYR A 20 12.69 3.31 -26.99
N CYS A 21 12.12 4.42 -26.55
CA CYS A 21 11.61 5.45 -27.45
C CYS A 21 12.73 6.45 -27.78
N GLY A 22 13.59 6.13 -28.74
CA GLY A 22 14.67 7.01 -29.21
C GLY A 22 15.61 7.51 -28.09
N ASP A 23 16.14 8.73 -28.24
CA ASP A 23 17.09 9.35 -27.31
C ASP A 23 16.47 9.80 -25.97
N SER A 24 15.16 9.62 -25.79
CA SER A 24 14.38 10.34 -24.76
C SER A 24 14.40 9.73 -23.35
N ARG A 25 15.24 8.72 -23.06
CA ARG A 25 15.23 7.94 -21.79
C ARG A 25 13.85 7.37 -21.41
N LEU A 26 12.90 7.35 -22.35
CA LEU A 26 11.57 6.79 -22.19
C LEU A 26 11.61 5.29 -22.50
N LEU A 27 11.09 4.51 -21.56
CA LEU A 27 10.91 3.08 -21.66
C LEU A 27 9.42 2.77 -21.78
N LEU A 28 9.06 2.09 -22.87
CA LEU A 28 7.72 1.61 -23.13
C LEU A 28 7.68 0.10 -22.88
N GLN A 29 6.91 -0.31 -21.87
CA GLN A 29 6.87 -1.67 -21.40
C GLN A 29 5.44 -2.21 -21.50
N ASN A 30 5.20 -3.15 -22.42
CA ASN A 30 3.91 -3.82 -22.52
C ASN A 30 3.62 -4.61 -21.23
N ALA A 31 2.36 -4.61 -20.81
CA ALA A 31 1.84 -5.35 -19.67
C ALA A 31 0.49 -6.01 -20.02
N VAL A 32 -0.03 -6.88 -19.15
CA VAL A 32 -1.31 -7.58 -19.35
C VAL A 32 -2.48 -6.61 -19.55
N PHE A 33 -2.46 -5.48 -18.85
CA PHE A 33 -3.57 -4.52 -18.85
C PHE A 33 -3.32 -3.28 -19.72
N GLY A 34 -2.28 -3.29 -20.55
CA GLY A 34 -1.92 -2.15 -21.40
C GLY A 34 -0.42 -1.85 -21.38
N CYS A 35 -0.05 -0.64 -21.75
CA CYS A 35 1.36 -0.25 -21.83
C CYS A 35 1.78 0.65 -20.67
N VAL A 36 2.92 0.36 -20.06
CA VAL A 36 3.54 1.17 -19.02
C VAL A 36 4.62 2.04 -19.65
N VAL A 37 4.48 3.36 -19.51
CA VAL A 37 5.51 4.33 -19.90
C VAL A 37 6.28 4.72 -18.65
N SER A 38 7.61 4.57 -18.67
CA SER A 38 8.48 5.02 -17.59
C SER A 38 9.62 5.87 -18.11
N ALA A 39 10.05 6.83 -17.30
CA ALA A 39 11.09 7.79 -17.63
C ALA A 39 11.96 8.02 -16.39
N SER A 40 13.27 8.20 -16.58
CA SER A 40 14.09 8.76 -15.52
C SER A 40 13.89 10.27 -15.52
N VAL A 41 13.33 10.80 -14.43
CA VAL A 41 13.23 12.25 -14.24
C VAL A 41 14.47 12.73 -13.52
N GLY A 42 15.27 13.57 -14.17
CA GLY A 42 16.38 14.27 -13.53
C GLY A 42 15.91 15.62 -12.97
N GLY A 43 16.25 15.91 -11.70
CA GLY A 43 15.95 17.18 -11.04
C GLY A 43 14.87 17.12 -9.96
N GLU A 44 14.67 18.23 -9.24
CA GLU A 44 13.55 18.40 -8.30
C GLU A 44 12.25 18.59 -9.08
N VAL A 45 11.38 17.57 -9.03
CA VAL A 45 10.09 17.57 -9.71
C VAL A 45 9.05 18.21 -8.79
N ARG A 46 8.66 19.45 -9.10
CA ARG A 46 7.60 20.20 -8.40
C ARG A 46 6.22 19.91 -8.99
N ASP A 47 5.80 18.64 -9.03
CA ASP A 47 4.48 18.29 -9.56
C ASP A 47 3.72 17.30 -8.68
N ASN A 48 2.40 17.47 -8.61
CA ASN A 48 1.47 16.72 -7.78
C ASN A 48 1.02 15.40 -8.46
N SER A 49 1.85 14.85 -9.34
CA SER A 49 1.54 13.66 -10.12
C SER A 49 1.79 12.37 -9.32
N ILE A 50 0.89 11.39 -9.53
CA ILE A 50 1.01 10.06 -8.93
C ILE A 50 2.19 9.35 -9.62
N ARG A 51 3.23 9.04 -8.86
CA ARG A 51 4.45 8.38 -9.34
C ARG A 51 4.40 6.89 -9.03
N CYS A 52 4.61 6.06 -10.04
CA CYS A 52 4.92 4.64 -9.88
C CYS A 52 6.36 4.41 -10.36
N GLY A 53 7.22 3.87 -9.50
CA GLY A 53 8.62 3.65 -9.84
C GLY A 53 9.34 2.81 -8.80
N LEU A 54 10.47 2.23 -9.20
CA LEU A 54 11.37 1.50 -8.31
C LEU A 54 12.17 2.52 -7.47
N ILE A 55 11.80 2.67 -6.20
CA ILE A 55 12.57 3.49 -5.26
C ILE A 55 13.77 2.67 -4.82
N ARG A 56 14.95 2.99 -5.37
CA ARG A 56 16.22 2.41 -4.97
C ARG A 56 16.82 3.30 -3.89
N ASN A 57 16.50 3.03 -2.63
CA ASN A 57 17.07 3.72 -1.48
C ASN A 57 18.04 2.76 -0.77
N SER A 58 19.31 3.18 -0.61
CA SER A 58 20.34 2.39 0.08
C SER A 58 19.95 2.05 1.52
N ASP A 59 19.17 2.91 2.16
CA ASP A 59 18.70 2.78 3.52
C ASP A 59 17.28 2.21 3.59
N LEU A 60 16.70 1.77 2.46
CA LEU A 60 15.33 1.23 2.41
C LEU A 60 15.12 0.12 3.45
N ASN A 61 16.12 -0.74 3.61
CA ASN A 61 16.04 -1.83 4.58
C ASN A 61 15.99 -1.32 6.03
N ALA A 62 16.73 -0.25 6.34
CA ALA A 62 16.67 0.40 7.65
C ALA A 62 15.30 1.08 7.86
N THR A 63 14.79 1.80 6.86
CA THR A 63 13.46 2.44 6.91
C THR A 63 12.34 1.41 7.09
N LEU A 64 12.37 0.31 6.34
CA LEU A 64 11.40 -0.78 6.47
C LEU A 64 11.47 -1.45 7.84
N LYS A 65 12.69 -1.61 8.38
CA LYS A 65 12.90 -2.14 9.73
C LYS A 65 12.25 -1.24 10.78
N SER A 66 12.53 0.06 10.74
CA SER A 66 11.90 1.02 11.67
C SER A 66 10.38 1.05 11.53
N PHE A 67 9.85 0.96 10.31
CA PHE A 67 8.40 0.90 10.09
C PHE A 67 7.77 -0.38 10.67
N ARG A 68 8.46 -1.52 10.55
CA ARG A 68 8.04 -2.79 11.15
C ARG A 68 8.11 -2.76 12.67
N GLU A 69 9.17 -2.19 13.23
CA GLU A 69 9.34 -2.01 14.67
C GLU A 69 8.25 -1.08 15.24
N LEU A 70 7.94 0.02 14.53
CA LEU A 70 6.86 0.94 14.91
C LEU A 70 5.49 0.23 14.96
N LYS A 71 5.19 -0.63 13.98
CA LYS A 71 3.95 -1.44 13.98
C LYS A 71 3.91 -2.42 15.15
N SER A 72 5.04 -3.04 15.48
CA SER A 72 5.13 -4.04 16.56
C SER A 72 4.95 -3.48 17.97
N ILE A 73 5.03 -2.15 18.16
CA ILE A 73 4.83 -1.51 19.47
C ILE A 73 3.39 -1.66 19.97
N GLY A 74 2.42 -1.91 19.10
CA GLY A 74 1.02 -2.21 19.45
C GLY A 74 0.68 -3.70 19.61
N ASP A 75 1.55 -4.61 19.18
CA ASP A 75 1.30 -6.07 19.13
C ASP A 75 1.74 -6.81 20.40
N LYS A 76 2.17 -6.10 21.44
CA LYS A 76 2.52 -6.71 22.74
C LYS A 76 1.27 -7.01 23.54
N ASN A 77 0.46 -7.97 23.09
CA ASN A 77 -0.58 -8.57 23.91
C ASN A 77 -0.24 -10.05 24.08
N GLU A 78 0.23 -10.40 25.27
CA GLU A 78 0.79 -11.71 25.64
C GLU A 78 -0.31 -12.78 25.81
N ASN A 79 -1.51 -12.50 25.32
CA ASN A 79 -2.75 -13.23 25.66
C ASN A 79 -3.73 -13.36 24.48
N CYS A 80 -3.26 -13.37 23.23
CA CYS A 80 -4.12 -13.15 22.05
C CYS A 80 -4.66 -14.38 21.30
N SER A 81 -4.55 -15.62 21.80
CA SER A 81 -5.08 -16.75 21.02
C SER A 81 -6.61 -16.69 20.85
N SER A 82 -7.35 -16.22 21.86
CA SER A 82 -8.81 -16.09 21.77
C SER A 82 -9.27 -14.86 20.96
N GLU A 83 -8.52 -13.76 21.01
CA GLU A 83 -8.90 -12.52 20.32
C GLU A 83 -8.58 -12.58 18.82
N GLU A 84 -7.48 -13.23 18.43
CA GLU A 84 -7.14 -13.47 17.02
C GLU A 84 -8.20 -14.34 16.33
N ASP A 85 -8.66 -15.40 17.00
CA ASP A 85 -9.72 -16.27 16.49
C ASP A 85 -11.06 -15.52 16.34
N ILE A 86 -11.42 -14.67 17.30
CA ILE A 86 -12.63 -13.82 17.23
C ILE A 86 -12.53 -12.80 16.10
N ASN A 87 -11.37 -12.16 15.93
CA ASN A 87 -11.14 -11.22 14.83
C ASN A 87 -11.19 -11.90 13.46
N LEU A 88 -10.64 -13.11 13.36
CA LEU A 88 -10.69 -13.90 12.14
C LEU A 88 -12.12 -14.33 11.78
N GLU A 89 -12.90 -14.79 12.76
CA GLU A 89 -14.31 -15.14 12.55
C GLU A 89 -15.16 -13.92 12.17
N MET A 90 -14.96 -12.78 12.84
CA MET A 90 -15.60 -11.52 12.46
C MET A 90 -15.23 -11.07 11.05
N PHE A 91 -13.96 -11.23 10.65
CA PHE A 91 -13.51 -10.93 9.30
C PHE A 91 -14.20 -11.82 8.27
N LYS A 92 -14.25 -13.15 8.51
CA LYS A 92 -14.94 -14.08 7.61
C LYS A 92 -16.42 -13.73 7.44
N GLN A 93 -17.09 -13.30 8.50
CA GLN A 93 -18.50 -12.88 8.44
C GLN A 93 -18.71 -11.61 7.63
N ARG A 94 -17.73 -10.69 7.67
CA ARG A 94 -17.77 -9.38 7.00
C ARG A 94 -17.25 -9.39 5.55
N VAL A 95 -16.70 -10.52 5.09
CA VAL A 95 -16.22 -10.70 3.72
C VAL A 95 -17.31 -11.36 2.87
N HIS A 96 -17.70 -10.70 1.79
CA HIS A 96 -18.70 -11.19 0.86
C HIS A 96 -18.17 -11.17 -0.57
N PHE A 97 -18.43 -12.23 -1.34
CA PHE A 97 -18.18 -12.22 -2.77
C PHE A 97 -19.47 -11.88 -3.51
N LYS A 98 -19.52 -10.68 -4.11
CA LYS A 98 -20.70 -10.19 -4.84
C LYS A 98 -20.25 -9.59 -6.17
N ASN A 99 -21.00 -9.86 -7.23
CA ASN A 99 -20.77 -9.28 -8.57
C ASN A 99 -19.31 -9.44 -9.07
N GLY A 100 -18.68 -10.58 -8.78
CA GLY A 100 -17.31 -10.87 -9.21
C GLY A 100 -16.20 -10.19 -8.41
N ARG A 101 -16.50 -9.54 -7.28
CA ARG A 101 -15.51 -8.90 -6.40
C ARG A 101 -15.75 -9.25 -4.93
N TYR A 102 -14.68 -9.21 -4.14
CA TYR A 102 -14.77 -9.26 -2.68
C TYR A 102 -15.13 -7.88 -2.13
N GLU A 103 -16.14 -7.84 -1.27
CA GLU A 103 -16.55 -6.71 -0.47
C GLU A 103 -16.25 -7.07 0.99
N VAL A 104 -15.57 -6.18 1.70
CA VAL A 104 -15.17 -6.39 3.09
C VAL A 104 -15.63 -5.20 3.90
N GLU A 105 -16.43 -5.45 4.95
CA GLU A 105 -16.80 -4.42 5.91
C GLU A 105 -15.65 -4.21 6.91
N LEU A 106 -15.27 -2.93 7.12
CA LEU A 106 -14.23 -2.59 8.08
C LEU A 106 -14.73 -2.82 9.51
N PRO A 107 -13.95 -3.49 10.38
CA PRO A 107 -14.32 -3.68 11.77
C PRO A 107 -14.12 -2.37 12.53
N TRP A 108 -15.16 -1.55 12.60
CA TRP A 108 -15.18 -0.37 13.46
C TRP A 108 -15.35 -0.80 14.92
N LYS A 109 -14.71 -0.09 15.85
CA LYS A 109 -15.05 -0.21 17.28
C LYS A 109 -16.44 0.39 17.49
N GLU A 110 -17.34 -0.37 18.10
CA GLU A 110 -18.71 0.08 18.39
C GLU A 110 -18.73 1.15 19.50
N ASP A 111 -17.78 1.08 20.43
CA ASP A 111 -17.57 2.08 21.49
C ASP A 111 -16.68 3.23 21.00
N THR A 112 -17.23 4.13 20.20
CA THR A 112 -16.65 5.47 20.07
C THR A 112 -17.22 6.34 21.18
N ASN A 113 -16.62 6.28 22.38
CA ASN A 113 -16.64 7.46 23.24
C ASN A 113 -16.14 8.63 22.39
N GLU A 114 -16.82 9.78 22.44
CA GLU A 114 -16.44 10.96 21.66
C GLU A 114 -14.93 11.17 21.78
N LEU A 115 -14.24 11.12 20.63
CA LEU A 115 -12.80 11.34 20.58
C LEU A 115 -12.56 12.75 21.14
N CYS A 116 -11.83 12.86 22.24
CA CYS A 116 -11.47 14.15 22.81
C CYS A 116 -10.81 15.03 21.73
N ASP A 117 -11.25 16.28 21.63
CA ASP A 117 -10.72 17.22 20.65
C ASP A 117 -9.21 17.41 20.85
N ASN A 118 -8.43 16.97 19.85
CA ASN A 118 -6.98 17.08 19.85
C ASN A 118 -6.50 18.54 19.71
N PHE A 119 -7.38 19.50 19.40
CA PHE A 119 -7.05 20.90 19.17
C PHE A 119 -6.34 21.57 20.37
N ASN A 120 -6.56 21.09 21.59
CA ASN A 120 -5.94 21.67 22.79
C ASN A 120 -4.57 21.07 23.14
N LEU A 121 -4.12 20.01 22.46
CA LEU A 121 -2.83 19.36 22.73
C LEU A 121 -1.64 20.06 22.08
N GLU A 122 -1.87 20.89 21.05
CA GLU A 122 -0.80 21.56 20.30
C GLU A 122 -0.32 22.90 20.92
N LYS A 123 -0.96 23.38 22.00
CA LYS A 123 -0.68 24.70 22.59
C LYS A 123 0.16 24.68 23.88
N ARG A 124 0.98 23.64 24.10
CA ARG A 124 1.80 23.53 25.32
C ARG A 124 3.30 23.60 25.06
#